data_AF-A0A382P5R4-F1
#
_entry.id   AF-A0A382P5R4-F1
#
_cell.length_a   1.000
_cell.length_b   1.000
_cell.length_c   1.000
_cell.angle_alpha   90.00
_cell.angle_beta   90.00
_cell.angle_gamma   90.00
#
_symmetry.space_group_name_H-M   'P 1'
#
loop_
_entity.id
_entity.type
_entity.pdbx_description
1 polymer ?
#
loop_
_entity_poly.entity_id
_entity_poly.type
_entity_poly.pdbx_seq_one_letter_code
_entity_poly.pdbx_strand_id
1 'polypeptide(L)'
;MTKAIQHFLLFGFILIVQLILGCGDVPTETSKSDPSNGDTTGNSSNNNTTTTTAIFGPLASSILSELESNLSSSISSRDGQSTFRENQKVSTTLTKDQISVLVSSAKQSLADDNASESENIIEVIPLIIKGVQSKLSSIGNNSTETIKVIQVIVQSLTKSIKGRSSYFPKSLSKSGVDLHARGLKTISENSVSYLDEAGLKLSEVAEASGGIVVAILRVIEQSGIKSSQLSESLKKITAGAIGGLDKVSGINISRLETNIKIITGRMIGGLDEINLSGFTSDNVSDAVVAVTAGGISSLGDIQLSGYSFDNLGSMARSITSGATG
;
A
#
# COMPACT_ATOMS: atom_id res chain seq x y z
N MET A 1 -8.36 -21.05 -55.97
CA MET A 1 -7.86 -19.69 -55.66
C MET A 1 -6.84 -19.84 -54.54
N THR A 2 -5.69 -20.51 -54.76
CA THR A 2 -4.50 -20.07 -55.52
C THR A 2 -3.79 -18.89 -54.86
N LYS A 3 -2.74 -19.23 -54.09
CA LYS A 3 -1.43 -18.57 -53.92
C LYS A 3 -1.35 -17.03 -53.98
N ALA A 4 -1.01 -16.45 -52.83
CA ALA A 4 -0.01 -15.38 -52.60
C ALA A 4 -0.21 -14.99 -51.11
N ILE A 5 0.72 -15.12 -50.18
CA ILE A 5 2.03 -14.48 -50.12
C ILE A 5 2.91 -15.35 -49.20
N GLN A 6 3.90 -15.99 -49.82
CA GLN A 6 5.10 -16.52 -49.18
C GLN A 6 6.24 -15.58 -49.64
N HIS A 7 7.25 -15.40 -48.78
CA HIS A 7 8.46 -14.57 -48.92
C HIS A 7 8.42 -13.20 -48.22
N PHE A 8 8.99 -13.14 -47.02
CA PHE A 8 10.35 -12.61 -46.86
C PHE A 8 10.94 -13.05 -45.51
N LEU A 9 11.66 -14.17 -45.55
CA LEU A 9 12.73 -14.48 -44.60
C LEU A 9 13.92 -13.57 -44.94
N LEU A 10 14.76 -13.32 -43.92
CA LEU A 10 16.21 -13.12 -43.99
C LEU A 10 16.74 -11.67 -43.93
N PHE A 11 17.90 -11.57 -43.24
CA PHE A 11 18.76 -10.42 -42.91
C PHE A 11 18.40 -9.70 -41.61
N GLY A 12 19.29 -9.54 -40.63
CA GLY A 12 20.72 -9.82 -40.60
C GLY A 12 21.31 -9.22 -39.31
N PHE A 13 22.15 -10.02 -38.67
CA PHE A 13 23.02 -9.70 -37.54
C PHE A 13 23.92 -8.50 -37.85
N ILE A 14 23.95 -7.44 -37.01
CA ILE A 14 25.09 -6.51 -36.97
C ILE A 14 25.40 -6.15 -35.51
N LEU A 15 26.49 -6.75 -35.04
CA LEU A 15 27.34 -6.36 -33.93
C LEU A 15 28.12 -5.09 -34.34
N ILE A 16 28.15 -4.05 -33.51
CA ILE A 16 29.17 -2.99 -33.61
C ILE A 16 29.90 -2.88 -32.27
N VAL A 17 31.12 -3.42 -32.30
CA VAL A 17 32.24 -3.05 -31.43
C VAL A 17 32.97 -1.90 -32.12
N GLN A 18 33.31 -0.84 -31.38
CA GLN A 18 34.50 -0.05 -31.69
C GLN A 18 35.28 0.30 -30.42
N LEU A 19 36.54 -0.16 -30.43
CA LEU A 19 37.66 0.34 -29.65
C LEU A 19 37.98 1.79 -30.05
N ILE A 20 38.47 2.58 -29.09
CA ILE A 20 39.45 3.63 -29.39
C ILE A 20 40.64 3.45 -28.44
N LEU A 21 41.81 3.25 -29.05
CA LEU A 21 43.15 3.26 -28.48
C LEU A 21 43.68 4.70 -28.37
N GLY A 22 44.50 4.96 -27.37
CA GLY A 22 45.51 6.03 -27.30
C GLY A 22 46.27 5.89 -25.97
N CYS A 23 47.40 5.15 -25.88
CA CYS A 23 48.79 5.57 -26.14
C CYS A 23 49.10 6.96 -25.55
N GLY A 24 49.76 7.05 -24.39
CA GLY A 24 51.22 7.01 -24.14
C GLY A 24 51.51 8.27 -23.27
N ASP A 25 52.36 8.32 -22.25
CA ASP A 25 53.71 7.79 -22.11
C ASP A 25 54.13 7.67 -20.63
N VAL A 26 55.06 6.75 -20.39
CA VAL A 26 55.93 6.65 -19.20
C VAL A 26 57.25 7.36 -19.53
N PRO A 27 57.90 8.01 -18.55
CA PRO A 27 59.29 7.63 -18.31
C PRO A 27 59.61 7.33 -16.84
N THR A 28 60.60 6.47 -16.73
CA THR A 28 61.17 5.77 -15.59
C THR A 28 62.26 6.55 -14.86
N GLU A 29 62.37 6.24 -13.57
CA GLU A 29 63.60 5.95 -12.81
C GLU A 29 64.37 6.99 -11.94
N THR A 30 64.45 6.59 -10.67
CA THR A 30 65.64 6.47 -9.78
C THR A 30 66.07 7.56 -8.80
N SER A 31 65.85 7.21 -7.51
CA SER A 31 66.82 7.16 -6.39
C SER A 31 67.10 8.41 -5.54
N LYS A 32 66.73 8.38 -4.25
CA LYS A 32 67.61 8.09 -3.08
C LYS A 32 66.90 8.36 -1.73
N SER A 33 67.32 7.58 -0.73
CA SER A 33 67.14 7.61 0.75
C SER A 33 67.30 9.01 1.40
N ASP A 34 66.78 9.38 2.58
CA ASP A 34 66.63 8.70 3.90
C ASP A 34 65.70 9.56 4.86
N PRO A 35 65.48 9.24 6.16
CA PRO A 35 64.17 9.28 6.83
C PRO A 35 63.89 10.50 7.74
N SER A 36 62.61 10.74 8.06
CA SER A 36 62.22 11.31 9.36
C SER A 36 60.74 11.06 9.70
N ASN A 37 60.55 10.90 11.01
CA ASN A 37 59.40 10.46 11.79
C ASN A 37 58.28 11.51 11.81
N GLY A 38 57.00 11.10 11.83
CA GLY A 38 55.87 12.03 11.95
C GLY A 38 54.50 11.37 11.83
N ASP A 39 54.05 10.81 12.94
CA ASP A 39 52.69 10.37 13.24
C ASP A 39 51.62 11.40 12.84
N THR A 40 50.59 10.97 12.06
CA THR A 40 49.19 11.42 12.19
C THR A 40 48.30 10.49 11.35
N THR A 41 47.50 9.70 12.04
CA THR A 41 46.41 8.88 11.49
C THR A 41 45.28 9.77 10.97
N GLY A 42 45.32 10.08 9.67
CA GLY A 42 44.24 10.75 8.94
C GLY A 42 43.46 9.77 8.09
N ASN A 43 42.32 9.30 8.60
CA ASN A 43 41.33 8.51 7.88
C ASN A 43 40.73 9.31 6.71
N SER A 44 41.16 9.05 5.48
CA SER A 44 40.56 9.64 4.27
C SER A 44 39.56 8.66 3.65
N SER A 45 38.35 8.62 4.20
CA SER A 45 37.21 8.02 3.52
C SER A 45 36.71 8.98 2.46
N ASN A 46 36.96 8.65 1.19
CA ASN A 46 36.38 9.34 0.04
C ASN A 46 34.86 9.10 0.02
N ASN A 47 34.10 9.93 0.71
CA ASN A 47 32.66 10.04 0.51
C ASN A 47 32.40 10.95 -0.69
N ASN A 48 32.30 10.35 -1.88
CA ASN A 48 31.48 10.94 -2.94
C ASN A 48 30.33 9.98 -3.25
N THR A 49 29.42 9.85 -2.30
CA THR A 49 28.06 9.41 -2.59
C THR A 49 27.27 10.69 -2.84
N THR A 50 27.02 10.99 -4.11
CA THR A 50 26.11 12.07 -4.49
C THR A 50 24.70 11.71 -4.02
N THR A 51 24.37 12.06 -2.79
CA THR A 51 22.99 12.01 -2.28
C THR A 51 22.24 13.12 -2.98
N THR A 52 21.74 12.84 -4.19
CA THR A 52 20.69 13.66 -4.79
C THR A 52 19.49 13.48 -3.88
N THR A 53 19.26 14.41 -2.95
CA THR A 53 18.02 14.45 -2.16
C THR A 53 16.88 14.52 -3.17
N ALA A 54 16.21 13.39 -3.42
CA ALA A 54 15.08 13.35 -4.34
C ALA A 54 14.08 14.41 -3.89
N ILE A 55 13.83 15.39 -4.75
CA ILE A 55 12.81 16.41 -4.50
C ILE A 55 11.47 15.71 -4.74
N PHE A 56 10.66 15.59 -3.69
CA PHE A 56 9.32 15.04 -3.81
C PHE A 56 8.36 16.16 -4.23
N GLY A 57 7.44 15.84 -5.14
CA GLY A 57 6.38 16.75 -5.56
C GLY A 57 5.38 17.03 -4.42
N PRO A 58 4.56 18.08 -4.53
CA PRO A 58 3.69 18.55 -3.46
C PRO A 58 2.74 17.48 -2.91
N LEU A 59 2.21 16.62 -3.80
CA LEU A 59 1.31 15.54 -3.42
C LEU A 59 2.01 14.51 -2.51
N ALA A 60 3.13 13.96 -2.96
CA ALA A 60 3.90 12.96 -2.24
C ALA A 60 4.43 13.51 -0.91
N SER A 61 5.02 14.71 -0.91
CA SER A 61 5.52 15.35 0.32
C SER A 61 4.44 15.53 1.37
N SER A 62 3.24 15.96 0.95
CA SER A 62 2.13 16.20 1.87
C SER A 62 1.58 14.89 2.46
N ILE A 63 1.41 13.83 1.66
CA ILE A 63 0.96 12.52 2.16
C ILE A 63 2.00 11.89 3.10
N LEU A 64 3.30 11.98 2.76
CA LEU A 64 4.38 11.47 3.60
C LEU A 64 4.45 12.19 4.95
N SER A 65 4.26 13.51 4.96
CA SER A 65 4.23 14.30 6.20
C SER A 65 3.02 13.96 7.08
N GLU A 66 1.84 13.77 6.47
CA GLU A 66 0.65 13.30 7.18
C GLU A 66 0.85 11.90 7.77
N LEU A 67 1.48 10.99 7.01
CA LEU A 67 1.83 9.65 7.47
C LEU A 67 2.76 9.68 8.69
N GLU A 68 3.86 10.43 8.61
CA GLU A 68 4.81 10.57 9.71
C GLU A 68 4.15 11.14 10.97
N SER A 69 3.29 12.16 10.79
CA SER A 69 2.54 12.77 11.89
C SER A 69 1.56 11.79 12.53
N ASN A 70 0.79 11.03 11.75
CA ASN A 70 -0.16 10.06 12.28
C ASN A 70 0.55 8.91 13.01
N LEU A 71 1.64 8.37 12.44
CA LEU A 71 2.47 7.34 13.10
C LEU A 71 3.09 7.85 14.41
N SER A 72 3.53 9.11 14.44
CA SER A 72 4.06 9.72 15.66
C SER A 72 2.97 9.88 16.73
N SER A 73 1.76 10.27 16.32
CA SER A 73 0.61 10.46 17.21
C SER A 73 -0.01 9.17 17.74
N SER A 74 0.25 8.03 17.07
CA SER A 74 -0.22 6.72 17.50
C SER A 74 0.64 6.11 18.59
N ILE A 75 1.86 6.61 18.81
CA ILE A 75 2.70 6.15 19.93
C ILE A 75 1.92 6.35 21.23
N SER A 76 1.70 5.27 21.98
CA SER A 76 0.96 5.33 23.23
C SER A 76 1.64 6.29 24.20
N SER A 77 1.01 7.43 24.49
CA SER A 77 1.38 8.25 25.64
C SER A 77 0.97 7.48 26.89
N ARG A 78 1.94 7.17 27.75
CA ARG A 78 1.70 6.60 29.07
C ARG A 78 1.18 7.71 29.99
N ASP A 79 0.05 8.31 29.66
CA ASP A 79 -0.61 9.29 30.52
C ASP A 79 -2.11 8.97 30.56
N GLY A 80 -2.58 8.75 31.79
CA GLY A 80 -3.94 8.36 32.06
C GLY A 80 -4.92 9.46 31.72
N GLN A 81 -6.11 9.01 31.35
CA GLN A 81 -7.37 9.76 31.35
C GLN A 81 -7.63 10.64 30.12
N SER A 82 -8.43 10.12 29.18
CA SER A 82 -9.36 10.95 28.43
C SER A 82 -10.58 10.14 28.00
N THR A 83 -11.75 10.60 28.41
CA THR A 83 -13.06 10.04 28.08
C THR A 83 -13.53 10.55 26.70
N PHE A 84 -14.31 9.71 25.99
CA PHE A 84 -15.25 10.05 24.90
C PHE A 84 -14.83 10.12 23.41
N ARG A 85 -13.61 9.73 22.99
CA ARG A 85 -13.28 9.45 21.56
C ARG A 85 -12.43 8.18 21.34
N GLU A 86 -12.57 7.18 22.20
CA GLU A 86 -11.65 6.03 22.25
C GLU A 86 -11.78 5.04 21.07
N ASN A 87 -12.93 4.98 20.39
CA ASN A 87 -13.17 3.95 19.37
C ASN A 87 -12.47 4.17 18.01
N GLN A 88 -11.80 5.31 17.80
CA GLN A 88 -11.13 5.61 16.52
C GLN A 88 -9.59 5.56 16.60
N LYS A 89 -8.99 5.62 17.80
CA LYS A 89 -7.54 5.76 17.96
C LYS A 89 -6.86 4.39 18.11
N VAL A 90 -6.05 4.02 17.13
CA VAL A 90 -5.15 2.86 17.23
C VAL A 90 -3.83 3.33 17.85
N SER A 91 -3.40 2.67 18.93
CA SER A 91 -2.13 2.98 19.59
C SER A 91 -1.06 1.94 19.24
N THR A 92 0.17 2.41 19.03
CA THR A 92 1.36 1.63 18.66
C THR A 92 2.48 1.81 19.69
N THR A 93 3.47 0.94 19.62
CA THR A 93 4.71 0.97 20.43
C THR A 93 5.95 1.34 19.61
N LEU A 94 5.75 1.88 18.40
CA LEU A 94 6.82 2.36 17.53
C LEU A 94 7.74 3.39 18.22
N THR A 95 9.02 3.31 17.90
CA THR A 95 10.01 4.35 18.21
C THR A 95 10.10 5.37 17.07
N LYS A 96 10.66 6.55 17.35
CA LYS A 96 10.92 7.58 16.32
C LYS A 96 11.83 7.05 15.20
N ASP A 97 12.82 6.23 15.55
CA ASP A 97 13.74 5.63 14.58
C ASP A 97 13.01 4.65 13.66
N GLN A 98 12.11 3.82 14.22
CA GLN A 98 11.28 2.92 13.41
C GLN A 98 10.36 3.72 12.47
N ILE A 99 9.75 4.82 12.94
CA ILE A 99 8.93 5.69 12.08
C ILE A 99 9.77 6.29 10.94
N SER A 100 10.98 6.77 11.24
CA SER A 100 11.91 7.30 10.24
C SER A 100 12.26 6.26 9.17
N VAL A 101 12.51 5.01 9.58
CA VAL A 101 12.75 3.88 8.67
C VAL A 101 11.54 3.61 7.77
N LEU A 102 10.32 3.62 8.31
CA LEU A 102 9.10 3.42 7.56
C LEU A 102 8.85 4.52 6.52
N VAL A 103 8.99 5.78 6.91
CA VAL A 103 8.82 6.94 6.01
C VAL A 103 9.92 6.97 4.93
N SER A 104 11.15 6.60 5.28
CA SER A 104 12.24 6.48 4.31
C SER A 104 11.99 5.37 3.29
N SER A 105 11.39 4.26 3.72
CA SER A 105 11.01 3.16 2.81
C SER A 105 9.88 3.56 1.86
N ALA A 106 8.91 4.37 2.34
CA ALA A 106 7.89 4.97 1.47
C ALA A 106 8.50 5.88 0.39
N LYS A 107 9.46 6.74 0.79
CA LYS A 107 10.21 7.62 -0.12
C LYS A 107 10.97 6.81 -1.17
N GLN A 108 11.63 5.73 -0.75
CA GLN A 108 12.38 4.87 -1.65
C GLN A 108 11.45 4.20 -2.68
N SER A 109 10.33 3.63 -2.25
CA SER A 109 9.35 3.01 -3.13
C SER A 109 8.81 3.98 -4.19
N LEU A 110 8.55 5.23 -3.81
CA LEU A 110 8.16 6.28 -4.77
C LEU A 110 9.28 6.62 -5.76
N ALA A 111 10.54 6.66 -5.31
CA ALA A 111 11.67 6.94 -6.18
C ALA A 111 11.95 5.80 -7.16
N ASP A 112 11.91 4.55 -6.68
CA ASP A 112 12.15 3.34 -7.49
C ASP A 112 11.15 3.20 -8.64
N ASP A 113 9.90 3.58 -8.39
CA ASP A 113 8.82 3.52 -9.38
C ASP A 113 8.60 4.88 -10.11
N ASN A 114 9.53 5.84 -10.00
CA ASN A 114 9.50 7.17 -10.64
C ASN A 114 8.25 8.02 -10.34
N ALA A 115 7.64 7.83 -9.17
CA ALA A 115 6.43 8.51 -8.74
C ALA A 115 6.69 9.64 -7.72
N SER A 116 7.95 9.99 -7.43
CA SER A 116 8.31 11.05 -6.48
C SER A 116 7.66 12.40 -6.79
N GLU A 117 7.45 12.71 -8.07
CA GLU A 117 6.81 13.95 -8.54
C GLU A 117 5.40 13.72 -9.11
N SER A 118 4.85 12.51 -9.00
CA SER A 118 3.54 12.19 -9.57
C SER A 118 2.43 13.04 -8.93
N GLU A 119 1.60 13.65 -9.77
CA GLU A 119 0.36 14.32 -9.38
C GLU A 119 -0.84 13.36 -9.35
N ASN A 120 -0.59 12.05 -9.44
CA ASN A 120 -1.61 11.03 -9.50
C ASN A 120 -1.74 10.29 -8.17
N ILE A 121 -2.77 10.61 -7.39
CA ILE A 121 -2.92 10.06 -6.03
C ILE A 121 -3.09 8.54 -5.98
N ILE A 122 -3.69 7.94 -7.02
CA ILE A 122 -3.87 6.50 -7.15
C ILE A 122 -2.61 5.78 -7.66
N GLU A 123 -1.54 6.53 -7.99
CA GLU A 123 -0.19 6.01 -8.21
C GLU A 123 0.66 6.16 -6.94
N VAL A 124 0.58 7.33 -6.29
CA VAL A 124 1.36 7.65 -5.08
C VAL A 124 0.96 6.80 -3.87
N ILE A 125 -0.33 6.66 -3.57
CA ILE A 125 -0.80 5.92 -2.37
C ILE A 125 -0.33 4.45 -2.37
N PRO A 126 -0.53 3.66 -3.45
CA PRO A 126 -0.05 2.28 -3.51
C PRO A 126 1.43 2.12 -3.21
N LEU A 127 2.26 3.02 -3.74
CA LEU A 127 3.71 2.96 -3.57
C LEU A 127 4.14 3.32 -2.16
N ILE A 128 3.45 4.25 -1.50
CA ILE A 128 3.65 4.51 -0.07
C ILE A 128 3.29 3.26 0.74
N ILE A 129 2.16 2.61 0.47
CA ILE A 129 1.76 1.37 1.18
C ILE A 129 2.82 0.28 0.99
N LYS A 130 3.21 0.00 -0.26
CA LYS A 130 4.27 -0.96 -0.62
C LYS A 130 5.55 -0.70 0.17
N GLY A 131 6.05 0.54 0.11
CA GLY A 131 7.29 0.94 0.75
C GLY A 131 7.24 0.78 2.27
N VAL A 132 6.15 1.20 2.91
CA VAL A 132 6.02 1.08 4.38
C VAL A 132 5.83 -0.37 4.81
N GLN A 133 4.89 -1.11 4.19
CA GLN A 133 4.56 -2.47 4.60
C GLN A 133 5.73 -3.43 4.40
N SER A 134 6.45 -3.35 3.27
CA SER A 134 7.64 -4.18 3.02
C SER A 134 8.75 -4.05 4.06
N LYS A 135 8.75 -2.96 4.85
CA LYS A 135 9.75 -2.73 5.90
C LYS A 135 9.29 -3.17 7.29
N LEU A 136 8.00 -3.44 7.50
CA LEU A 136 7.44 -3.80 8.81
C LEU A 136 8.06 -5.07 9.40
N SER A 137 8.36 -6.07 8.55
CA SER A 137 9.00 -7.32 8.94
C SER A 137 10.42 -7.11 9.52
N SER A 138 11.09 -6.01 9.15
CA SER A 138 12.48 -5.73 9.53
C SER A 138 12.64 -4.82 10.75
N ILE A 139 11.56 -4.18 11.21
CA ILE A 139 11.63 -3.24 12.34
C ILE A 139 11.41 -3.92 13.71
N GLY A 140 11.30 -5.25 13.77
CA GLY A 140 11.31 -6.02 15.02
C GLY A 140 9.97 -6.10 15.76
N ASN A 141 8.85 -5.85 15.07
CA ASN A 141 7.52 -5.93 15.66
C ASN A 141 6.97 -7.38 15.65
N ASN A 142 6.12 -7.71 16.63
CA ASN A 142 5.31 -8.93 16.56
C ASN A 142 4.08 -8.72 15.65
N SER A 143 3.35 -9.79 15.34
CA SER A 143 2.18 -9.73 14.43
C SER A 143 1.10 -8.77 14.91
N THR A 144 0.80 -8.75 16.21
CA THR A 144 -0.21 -7.85 16.79
C THR A 144 0.17 -6.38 16.62
N GLU A 145 1.43 -6.03 16.91
CA GLU A 145 1.94 -4.67 16.70
C GLU A 145 1.99 -4.33 15.21
N THR A 146 2.41 -5.26 14.36
CA THR A 146 2.43 -5.09 12.89
C THR A 146 1.04 -4.76 12.34
N ILE A 147 0.01 -5.50 12.77
CA ILE A 147 -1.39 -5.24 12.39
C ILE A 147 -1.83 -3.84 12.86
N LYS A 148 -1.49 -3.42 14.09
CA LYS A 148 -1.81 -2.07 14.58
C LYS A 148 -1.14 -0.99 13.75
N VAL A 149 0.14 -1.15 13.42
CA VAL A 149 0.87 -0.19 12.58
C VAL A 149 0.24 -0.10 11.18
N ILE A 150 -0.13 -1.23 10.57
CA ILE A 150 -0.88 -1.25 9.30
C ILE A 150 -2.19 -0.47 9.42
N GLN A 151 -2.95 -0.67 10.50
CA GLN A 151 -4.19 0.10 10.73
C GLN A 151 -3.93 1.60 10.83
N VAL A 152 -2.85 2.05 11.49
CA VAL A 152 -2.49 3.48 11.55
C VAL A 152 -2.10 4.03 10.18
N ILE A 153 -1.32 3.27 9.38
CA ILE A 153 -0.96 3.64 8.01
C ILE A 153 -2.22 3.82 7.16
N VAL A 154 -3.12 2.83 7.20
CA VAL A 154 -4.40 2.85 6.49
C VAL A 154 -5.27 4.03 6.92
N GLN A 155 -5.35 4.32 8.22
CA GLN A 155 -6.08 5.48 8.72
C GLN A 155 -5.49 6.78 8.23
N SER A 156 -4.15 6.91 8.24
CA SER A 156 -3.47 8.09 7.74
C SER A 156 -3.79 8.33 6.27
N LEU A 157 -3.61 7.31 5.43
CA LEU A 157 -3.85 7.43 3.98
C LEU A 157 -5.32 7.67 3.66
N THR A 158 -6.24 7.11 4.47
CA THR A 158 -7.67 7.36 4.33
C THR A 158 -8.00 8.83 4.55
N LYS A 159 -7.45 9.44 5.61
CA LYS A 159 -7.59 10.88 5.86
C LYS A 159 -6.95 11.71 4.76
N SER A 160 -5.82 11.24 4.21
CA SER A 160 -5.10 11.92 3.13
C SER A 160 -5.89 12.02 1.81
N ILE A 161 -7.01 11.33 1.62
CA ILE A 161 -7.81 11.52 0.40
C ILE A 161 -8.54 12.88 0.43
N LYS A 162 -8.87 13.40 1.61
CA LYS A 162 -9.71 14.59 1.76
C LYS A 162 -9.10 15.81 1.07
N GLY A 163 -9.89 16.46 0.22
CA GLY A 163 -9.48 17.68 -0.48
C GLY A 163 -8.51 17.45 -1.64
N ARG A 164 -8.19 16.19 -1.98
CA ARG A 164 -7.25 15.84 -3.06
C ARG A 164 -7.92 15.34 -4.34
N SER A 165 -9.20 15.67 -4.55
CA SER A 165 -9.95 15.24 -5.75
C SER A 165 -9.31 15.70 -7.08
N SER A 166 -8.53 16.79 -7.08
CA SER A 166 -7.79 17.28 -8.25
C SER A 166 -6.62 16.38 -8.67
N TYR A 167 -6.10 15.56 -7.74
CA TYR A 167 -5.00 14.63 -7.98
C TYR A 167 -5.47 13.25 -8.48
N PHE A 168 -6.77 13.09 -8.75
CA PHE A 168 -7.27 11.93 -9.48
C PHE A 168 -7.22 12.18 -11.00
N PRO A 169 -6.93 11.15 -11.82
CA PRO A 169 -6.92 11.31 -13.26
C PRO A 169 -8.25 11.81 -13.79
N LYS A 170 -8.19 12.78 -14.71
CA LYS A 170 -9.38 13.40 -15.33
C LYS A 170 -10.25 12.40 -16.11
N SER A 171 -9.71 11.25 -16.49
CA SER A 171 -10.47 10.15 -17.10
C SER A 171 -11.47 9.53 -16.11
N LEU A 172 -11.16 9.56 -14.81
CA LEU A 172 -11.99 8.93 -13.76
C LEU A 172 -13.10 9.84 -13.24
N SER A 173 -12.99 11.16 -13.41
CA SER A 173 -13.98 12.14 -12.97
C SER A 173 -15.24 12.21 -13.84
N LYS A 174 -15.22 11.61 -15.04
CA LYS A 174 -16.37 11.58 -15.96
C LYS A 174 -17.31 10.38 -15.77
N SER A 175 -16.94 9.37 -14.99
CA SER A 175 -17.63 8.06 -15.01
C SER A 175 -18.72 7.86 -13.94
N GLY A 176 -19.20 8.90 -13.26
CA GLY A 176 -20.24 8.78 -12.21
C GLY A 176 -19.81 8.02 -10.96
N VAL A 177 -18.55 7.58 -10.87
CA VAL A 177 -17.99 6.91 -9.68
C VAL A 177 -17.29 7.95 -8.82
N ASP A 178 -17.59 7.94 -7.53
CA ASP A 178 -16.99 8.85 -6.57
C ASP A 178 -15.47 8.65 -6.44
N LEU A 179 -14.72 9.74 -6.56
CA LEU A 179 -13.25 9.72 -6.50
C LEU A 179 -12.74 9.28 -5.12
N HIS A 180 -13.41 9.69 -4.04
CA HIS A 180 -13.01 9.27 -2.69
C HIS A 180 -13.19 7.77 -2.52
N ALA A 181 -14.34 7.21 -2.93
CA ALA A 181 -14.59 5.77 -2.93
C ALA A 181 -13.54 4.98 -3.75
N ARG A 182 -13.02 5.52 -4.86
CA ARG A 182 -11.90 4.91 -5.60
C ARG A 182 -10.59 4.97 -4.82
N GLY A 183 -10.29 6.09 -4.17
CA GLY A 183 -9.14 6.20 -3.27
C GLY A 183 -9.21 5.16 -2.15
N LEU A 184 -10.40 4.98 -1.56
CA LEU A 184 -10.64 3.99 -0.51
C LEU A 184 -10.46 2.55 -1.02
N LYS A 185 -10.93 2.22 -2.23
CA LYS A 185 -10.60 0.93 -2.89
C LYS A 185 -9.09 0.74 -3.03
N THR A 186 -8.40 1.78 -3.49
CA THR A 186 -6.96 1.74 -3.74
C THR A 186 -6.19 1.45 -2.45
N ILE A 187 -6.58 2.10 -1.34
CA ILE A 187 -5.99 1.86 -0.02
C ILE A 187 -6.27 0.42 0.43
N SER A 188 -7.54 -0.02 0.42
CA SER A 188 -7.88 -1.34 0.97
C SER A 188 -7.25 -2.48 0.17
N GLU A 189 -7.22 -2.37 -1.15
CA GLU A 189 -6.59 -3.34 -2.04
C GLU A 189 -5.10 -3.46 -1.77
N ASN A 190 -4.36 -2.35 -1.85
CA ASN A 190 -2.90 -2.39 -1.71
C ASN A 190 -2.47 -2.74 -0.29
N SER A 191 -3.20 -2.29 0.74
CA SER A 191 -2.87 -2.66 2.12
C SER A 191 -3.07 -4.16 2.37
N VAL A 192 -4.06 -4.80 1.74
CA VAL A 192 -4.22 -6.25 1.81
C VAL A 192 -3.16 -6.98 0.98
N SER A 193 -2.84 -6.49 -0.22
CA SER A 193 -1.89 -7.15 -1.13
C SER A 193 -0.47 -7.29 -0.58
N TYR A 194 -0.04 -6.41 0.31
CA TYR A 194 1.31 -6.42 0.88
C TYR A 194 1.36 -6.96 2.32
N LEU A 195 0.40 -7.79 2.75
CA LEU A 195 0.36 -8.33 4.12
C LEU A 195 1.45 -9.38 4.39
N ASP A 196 1.78 -10.19 3.40
CA ASP A 196 2.90 -11.13 3.45
C ASP A 196 4.25 -10.41 3.48
N GLU A 197 4.41 -9.34 2.68
CA GLU A 197 5.60 -8.48 2.73
C GLU A 197 5.76 -7.76 4.07
N ALA A 198 4.65 -7.48 4.75
CA ALA A 198 4.66 -6.96 6.13
C ALA A 198 5.17 -7.96 7.18
N GLY A 199 5.48 -9.19 6.78
CA GLY A 199 5.99 -10.25 7.66
C GLY A 199 4.88 -11.00 8.40
N LEU A 200 3.61 -10.79 8.04
CA LEU A 200 2.52 -11.55 8.61
C LEU A 200 2.48 -12.95 8.01
N LYS A 201 2.26 -13.92 8.88
CA LYS A 201 2.04 -15.30 8.45
C LYS A 201 0.72 -15.38 7.72
N LEU A 202 0.62 -16.36 6.83
CA LEU A 202 -0.62 -16.69 6.15
C LEU A 202 -1.81 -16.70 7.11
N SER A 203 -1.73 -17.45 8.22
CA SER A 203 -2.79 -17.56 9.24
C SER A 203 -3.30 -16.23 9.80
N GLU A 204 -2.51 -15.16 9.74
CA GLU A 204 -2.82 -13.84 10.28
C GLU A 204 -3.44 -12.90 9.24
N VAL A 205 -3.36 -13.24 7.94
CA VAL A 205 -3.90 -12.43 6.84
C VAL A 205 -5.40 -12.16 7.00
N ALA A 206 -6.15 -13.11 7.56
CA ALA A 206 -7.58 -12.95 7.75
C ALA A 206 -7.89 -11.86 8.80
N GLU A 207 -7.21 -11.92 9.94
CA GLU A 207 -7.32 -10.91 11.00
C GLU A 207 -6.85 -9.55 10.50
N ALA A 208 -5.71 -9.50 9.81
CA ALA A 208 -5.12 -8.27 9.31
C ALA A 208 -5.99 -7.59 8.24
N SER A 209 -6.49 -8.35 7.25
CA SER A 209 -7.39 -7.82 6.21
C SER A 209 -8.73 -7.36 6.77
N GLY A 210 -9.29 -8.09 7.74
CA GLY A 210 -10.46 -7.64 8.51
C GLY A 210 -10.18 -6.38 9.34
N GLY A 211 -8.97 -6.25 9.89
CA GLY A 211 -8.50 -5.06 10.59
C GLY A 211 -8.36 -3.83 9.68
N ILE A 212 -7.89 -4.02 8.44
CA ILE A 212 -7.76 -2.96 7.44
C ILE A 212 -9.10 -2.32 7.12
N VAL A 213 -10.14 -3.12 6.81
CA VAL A 213 -11.45 -2.55 6.45
C VAL A 213 -12.09 -1.79 7.61
N VAL A 214 -11.95 -2.29 8.84
CA VAL A 214 -12.43 -1.59 10.05
C VAL A 214 -11.60 -0.33 10.32
N ALA A 215 -10.29 -0.34 10.07
CA ALA A 215 -9.46 0.85 10.21
C ALA A 215 -9.86 1.96 9.25
N ILE A 216 -10.26 1.63 8.02
CA ILE A 216 -10.85 2.59 7.07
C ILE A 216 -12.16 3.14 7.63
N LEU A 217 -13.09 2.27 8.06
CA LEU A 217 -14.38 2.69 8.63
C LEU A 217 -14.21 3.70 9.78
N ARG A 218 -13.25 3.48 10.68
CA ARG A 218 -13.03 4.34 11.86
C ARG A 218 -12.76 5.80 11.50
N VAL A 219 -12.22 6.06 10.32
CA VAL A 219 -11.86 7.41 9.87
C VAL A 219 -12.49 7.76 8.52
N ILE A 220 -13.50 7.00 8.08
CA ILE A 220 -14.04 7.14 6.73
C ILE A 220 -14.62 8.53 6.48
N GLU A 221 -15.28 9.15 7.46
CA GLU A 221 -15.79 10.54 7.34
C GLU A 221 -14.66 11.57 7.17
N GLN A 222 -13.47 11.26 7.71
CA GLN A 222 -12.29 12.11 7.58
C GLN A 222 -11.65 12.00 6.19
N SER A 223 -12.06 11.03 5.37
CA SER A 223 -11.63 10.92 3.97
C SER A 223 -12.28 11.96 3.05
N GLY A 224 -13.33 12.65 3.52
CA GLY A 224 -14.05 13.64 2.71
C GLY A 224 -15.25 13.08 1.92
N ILE A 225 -15.62 11.81 2.14
CA ILE A 225 -16.89 11.28 1.61
C ILE A 225 -18.09 12.03 2.19
N LYS A 226 -19.14 12.14 1.39
CA LYS A 226 -20.47 12.58 1.83
C LYS A 226 -21.26 11.37 2.33
N SER A 227 -22.26 11.58 3.19
CA SER A 227 -23.16 10.51 3.66
C SER A 227 -23.82 9.75 2.50
N SER A 228 -24.23 10.46 1.45
CA SER A 228 -24.80 9.88 0.22
C SER A 228 -23.83 8.97 -0.55
N GLN A 229 -22.54 8.97 -0.21
CA GLN A 229 -21.48 8.17 -0.84
C GLN A 229 -21.05 6.99 0.02
N LEU A 230 -21.64 6.81 1.21
CA LEU A 230 -21.26 5.75 2.13
C LEU A 230 -21.44 4.37 1.49
N SER A 231 -22.60 4.06 0.91
CA SER A 231 -22.85 2.75 0.28
C SER A 231 -21.85 2.43 -0.84
N GLU A 232 -21.55 3.39 -1.74
CA GLU A 232 -20.54 3.18 -2.78
C GLU A 232 -19.13 3.03 -2.17
N SER A 233 -18.83 3.75 -1.10
CA SER A 233 -17.55 3.63 -0.40
C SER A 233 -17.40 2.25 0.26
N LEU A 234 -18.42 1.74 0.96
CA LEU A 234 -18.43 0.40 1.55
C LEU A 234 -18.21 -0.67 0.48
N LYS A 235 -18.95 -0.58 -0.63
CA LYS A 235 -18.78 -1.46 -1.79
C LYS A 235 -17.35 -1.46 -2.30
N LYS A 236 -16.75 -0.27 -2.47
CA LYS A 236 -15.39 -0.10 -3.00
C LYS A 236 -14.31 -0.58 -2.03
N ILE A 237 -14.46 -0.33 -0.73
CA ILE A 237 -13.52 -0.81 0.28
C ILE A 237 -13.52 -2.33 0.31
N THR A 238 -14.69 -2.97 0.38
CA THR A 238 -14.82 -4.43 0.41
C THR A 238 -14.28 -5.06 -0.87
N ALA A 239 -14.63 -4.50 -2.04
CA ALA A 239 -14.12 -4.99 -3.31
C ALA A 239 -12.59 -4.88 -3.40
N GLY A 240 -12.02 -3.76 -2.95
CA GLY A 240 -10.58 -3.58 -2.90
C GLY A 240 -9.90 -4.59 -1.99
N ALA A 241 -10.38 -4.74 -0.75
CA ALA A 241 -9.79 -5.65 0.22
C ALA A 241 -9.80 -7.11 -0.27
N ILE A 242 -10.91 -7.58 -0.85
CA ILE A 242 -10.99 -8.94 -1.41
C ILE A 242 -10.11 -9.08 -2.66
N GLY A 243 -10.16 -8.11 -3.57
CA GLY A 243 -9.32 -8.09 -4.77
C GLY A 243 -7.82 -7.97 -4.47
N GLY A 244 -7.44 -7.57 -3.25
CA GLY A 244 -6.04 -7.56 -2.83
C GLY A 244 -5.50 -8.92 -2.40
N LEU A 245 -6.38 -9.89 -2.06
CA LEU A 245 -5.99 -11.18 -1.49
C LEU A 245 -5.23 -12.07 -2.48
N ASP A 246 -5.52 -11.99 -3.77
CA ASP A 246 -4.87 -12.84 -4.78
C ASP A 246 -3.40 -12.47 -5.01
N LYS A 247 -2.97 -11.28 -4.56
CA LYS A 247 -1.58 -10.81 -4.59
C LYS A 247 -0.77 -11.22 -3.36
N VAL A 248 -1.43 -11.69 -2.30
CA VAL A 248 -0.74 -12.17 -1.09
C VAL A 248 -0.14 -13.55 -1.38
N SER A 249 1.19 -13.64 -1.36
CA SER A 249 1.90 -14.88 -1.67
C SER A 249 1.48 -16.03 -0.76
N GLY A 250 1.21 -17.19 -1.33
CA GLY A 250 0.84 -18.41 -0.59
C GLY A 250 -0.63 -18.52 -0.18
N ILE A 251 -1.50 -17.57 -0.55
CA ILE A 251 -2.94 -17.79 -0.47
C ILE A 251 -3.35 -18.93 -1.42
N ASN A 252 -4.25 -19.78 -0.94
CA ASN A 252 -4.93 -20.80 -1.74
C ASN A 252 -6.45 -20.57 -1.68
N ILE A 253 -7.23 -21.33 -2.44
CA ILE A 253 -8.69 -21.16 -2.55
C ILE A 253 -9.39 -21.25 -1.18
N SER A 254 -9.02 -22.20 -0.32
CA SER A 254 -9.63 -22.34 1.01
C SER A 254 -9.34 -21.15 1.93
N ARG A 255 -8.11 -20.61 1.86
CA ARG A 255 -7.74 -19.39 2.60
C ARG A 255 -8.45 -18.18 2.02
N LEU A 256 -8.57 -18.09 0.71
CA LEU A 256 -9.31 -17.04 0.02
C LEU A 256 -10.77 -17.01 0.49
N GLU A 257 -11.47 -18.15 0.53
CA GLU A 257 -12.84 -18.26 1.07
C GLU A 257 -12.93 -17.75 2.52
N THR A 258 -11.99 -18.18 3.37
CA THR A 258 -11.93 -17.79 4.78
C THR A 258 -11.71 -16.29 4.94
N ASN A 259 -10.74 -15.73 4.20
CA ASN A 259 -10.43 -14.30 4.23
C ASN A 259 -11.61 -13.46 3.71
N ILE A 260 -12.28 -13.88 2.63
CA ILE A 260 -13.46 -13.22 2.08
C ILE A 260 -14.59 -13.16 3.12
N LYS A 261 -14.86 -14.28 3.80
CA LYS A 261 -15.86 -14.32 4.87
C LYS A 261 -15.51 -13.33 5.99
N ILE A 262 -14.25 -13.32 6.43
CA ILE A 262 -13.79 -12.46 7.52
C ILE A 262 -13.81 -10.98 7.12
N ILE A 263 -13.34 -10.61 5.94
CA ILE A 263 -13.40 -9.22 5.44
C ILE A 263 -14.85 -8.73 5.41
N THR A 264 -15.76 -9.56 4.87
CA THR A 264 -17.18 -9.18 4.72
C THR A 264 -17.85 -9.02 6.09
N GLY A 265 -17.64 -9.97 7.01
CA GLY A 265 -18.21 -9.89 8.35
C GLY A 265 -17.60 -8.79 9.21
N ARG A 266 -16.28 -8.59 9.16
CA ARG A 266 -15.61 -7.49 9.87
C ARG A 266 -16.05 -6.13 9.37
N MET A 267 -16.34 -5.98 8.07
CA MET A 267 -16.90 -4.75 7.54
C MET A 267 -18.29 -4.46 8.12
N ILE A 268 -19.19 -5.45 8.16
CA ILE A 268 -20.54 -5.27 8.73
C ILE A 268 -20.48 -5.06 10.24
N GLY A 269 -19.78 -5.90 10.98
CA GLY A 269 -19.61 -5.74 12.43
C GLY A 269 -18.95 -4.41 12.81
N GLY A 270 -18.00 -3.94 12.00
CA GLY A 270 -17.35 -2.65 12.21
C GLY A 270 -18.30 -1.45 12.12
N LEU A 271 -19.40 -1.55 11.38
CA LEU A 271 -20.42 -0.49 11.32
C LEU A 271 -21.24 -0.37 12.61
N ASP A 272 -21.35 -1.44 13.39
CA ASP A 272 -21.95 -1.42 14.72
C ASP A 272 -20.97 -0.87 15.77
N GLU A 273 -19.68 -1.15 15.60
CA GLU A 273 -18.61 -0.66 16.49
C GLU A 273 -18.37 0.87 16.39
N ILE A 274 -18.83 1.52 15.31
CA ILE A 274 -18.45 2.89 14.94
C ILE A 274 -19.67 3.77 14.72
N ASN A 275 -19.69 4.93 15.37
CA ASN A 275 -20.70 5.95 15.14
C ASN A 275 -20.38 6.72 13.84
N LEU A 276 -21.04 6.37 12.74
CA LEU A 276 -20.97 7.09 11.46
C LEU A 276 -22.17 8.02 11.31
N SER A 277 -21.92 9.29 11.00
CA SER A 277 -22.97 10.30 10.82
C SER A 277 -23.89 9.91 9.68
N GLY A 278 -25.19 9.83 9.98
CA GLY A 278 -26.20 9.42 9.00
C GLY A 278 -26.29 7.90 8.78
N PHE A 279 -25.54 7.10 9.54
CA PHE A 279 -25.76 5.66 9.64
C PHE A 279 -26.64 5.37 10.86
N THR A 280 -27.76 4.67 10.63
CA THR A 280 -28.69 4.23 11.66
C THR A 280 -29.07 2.78 11.41
N SER A 281 -29.82 2.18 12.33
CA SER A 281 -30.42 0.84 12.14
C SER A 281 -31.18 0.71 10.81
N ASP A 282 -31.77 1.81 10.34
CA ASP A 282 -32.62 1.83 9.14
C ASP A 282 -31.80 1.66 7.86
N ASN A 283 -30.51 1.99 7.88
CA ASN A 283 -29.61 1.88 6.73
C ASN A 283 -28.64 0.69 6.82
N VAL A 284 -28.79 -0.18 7.82
CA VAL A 284 -28.01 -1.42 7.94
C VAL A 284 -28.24 -2.31 6.71
N SER A 285 -29.48 -2.40 6.22
CA SER A 285 -29.80 -3.19 5.02
C SER A 285 -29.04 -2.67 3.78
N ASP A 286 -28.95 -1.36 3.60
CA ASP A 286 -28.21 -0.75 2.49
C ASP A 286 -26.71 -1.04 2.58
N ALA A 287 -26.15 -1.01 3.79
CA ALA A 287 -24.76 -1.36 4.02
C ALA A 287 -24.47 -2.84 3.74
N VAL A 288 -25.33 -3.75 4.20
CA VAL A 288 -25.23 -5.20 3.90
C VAL A 288 -25.27 -5.44 2.39
N VAL A 289 -26.18 -4.79 1.67
CA VAL A 289 -26.27 -4.86 0.21
C VAL A 289 -25.00 -4.32 -0.44
N ALA A 290 -24.51 -3.17 0.00
CA ALA A 290 -23.31 -2.53 -0.55
C ALA A 290 -22.05 -3.39 -0.37
N VAL A 291 -21.82 -3.90 0.84
CA VAL A 291 -20.69 -4.75 1.20
C VAL A 291 -20.75 -6.07 0.43
N THR A 292 -21.93 -6.71 0.36
CA THR A 292 -22.14 -7.94 -0.41
C THR A 292 -21.88 -7.71 -1.90
N ALA A 293 -22.42 -6.63 -2.48
CA ALA A 293 -22.20 -6.27 -3.88
C ALA A 293 -20.72 -5.99 -4.17
N GLY A 294 -20.02 -5.36 -3.21
CA GLY A 294 -18.58 -5.12 -3.28
C GLY A 294 -17.81 -6.43 -3.37
N GLY A 295 -18.07 -7.35 -2.45
CA GLY A 295 -17.45 -8.67 -2.45
C GLY A 295 -17.72 -9.43 -3.75
N ILE A 296 -18.98 -9.50 -4.20
CA ILE A 296 -19.33 -10.21 -5.43
C ILE A 296 -18.64 -9.59 -6.64
N SER A 297 -18.58 -8.26 -6.73
CA SER A 297 -17.92 -7.58 -7.84
C SER A 297 -16.43 -7.88 -7.95
N SER A 298 -15.76 -8.13 -6.83
CA SER A 298 -14.32 -8.44 -6.82
C SER A 298 -13.98 -9.85 -7.26
N LEU A 299 -14.93 -10.79 -7.21
CA LEU A 299 -14.66 -12.19 -7.57
C LEU A 299 -14.24 -12.36 -9.04
N GLY A 300 -14.73 -11.48 -9.92
CA GLY A 300 -14.36 -11.50 -11.34
C GLY A 300 -12.93 -11.05 -11.61
N ASP A 301 -12.31 -10.32 -10.67
CA ASP A 301 -10.97 -9.76 -10.84
C ASP A 301 -9.87 -10.68 -10.29
N ILE A 302 -10.23 -11.71 -9.50
CA ILE A 302 -9.28 -12.62 -8.82
C ILE A 302 -8.49 -13.46 -9.83
N GLN A 303 -7.16 -13.39 -9.76
CA GLN A 303 -6.20 -14.12 -10.61
C GLN A 303 -5.40 -15.17 -9.81
N LEU A 304 -6.06 -15.92 -8.95
CA LEU A 304 -5.40 -16.95 -8.13
C LEU A 304 -5.25 -18.28 -8.89
N SER A 305 -4.07 -18.91 -8.82
CA SER A 305 -3.86 -20.23 -9.43
C SER A 305 -4.86 -21.27 -8.94
N GLY A 306 -5.52 -21.97 -9.87
CA GLY A 306 -6.56 -22.95 -9.59
C GLY A 306 -7.95 -22.36 -9.32
N TYR A 307 -8.09 -21.03 -9.27
CA TYR A 307 -9.38 -20.36 -9.20
C TYR A 307 -10.12 -20.42 -10.54
N SER A 308 -11.42 -20.72 -10.48
CA SER A 308 -12.26 -20.90 -11.67
C SER A 308 -13.73 -20.58 -11.37
N PHE A 309 -14.58 -20.68 -12.40
CA PHE A 309 -16.04 -20.50 -12.28
C PHE A 309 -16.66 -21.42 -11.22
N ASP A 310 -16.15 -22.65 -11.06
CA ASP A 310 -16.66 -23.62 -10.09
C ASP A 310 -16.50 -23.15 -8.64
N ASN A 311 -15.55 -22.25 -8.38
CA ASN A 311 -15.32 -21.66 -7.07
C ASN A 311 -16.26 -20.47 -6.78
N LEU A 312 -16.87 -19.85 -7.79
CA LEU A 312 -17.71 -18.65 -7.57
C LEU A 312 -18.86 -18.93 -6.62
N GLY A 313 -19.48 -20.11 -6.69
CA GLY A 313 -20.58 -20.49 -5.82
C GLY A 313 -20.17 -20.54 -4.34
N SER A 314 -18.99 -21.09 -4.02
CA SER A 314 -18.50 -21.12 -2.64
C SER A 314 -18.04 -19.74 -2.17
N MET A 315 -17.35 -18.98 -3.01
CA MET A 315 -16.95 -17.60 -2.69
C MET A 315 -18.14 -16.68 -2.42
N ALA A 316 -19.18 -16.75 -3.25
CA ALA A 316 -20.42 -15.99 -3.07
C ALA A 316 -21.11 -16.37 -1.76
N ARG A 317 -21.15 -17.67 -1.41
CA ARG A 317 -21.65 -18.11 -0.10
C ARG A 317 -20.81 -17.60 1.06
N SER A 318 -19.49 -17.55 0.93
CA SER A 318 -18.59 -16.99 1.95
C SER A 318 -18.83 -15.50 2.16
N ILE A 319 -19.09 -14.73 1.09
CA ILE A 319 -19.50 -13.32 1.18
C ILE A 319 -20.82 -13.22 1.95
N THR A 320 -21.87 -13.91 1.50
CA THR A 320 -23.19 -13.85 2.17
C THR A 320 -23.09 -14.28 3.63
N SER A 321 -22.38 -15.36 3.92
CA SER A 321 -22.17 -15.85 5.30
C SER A 321 -21.39 -14.86 6.15
N GLY A 322 -20.44 -14.11 5.57
CA GLY A 322 -19.75 -13.05 6.28
C GLY A 322 -20.69 -11.87 6.56
N ALA A 323 -21.48 -11.45 5.58
CA ALA A 323 -22.36 -10.30 5.72
C ALA A 323 -23.51 -10.50 6.74
N THR A 324 -23.90 -11.74 7.02
CA THR A 324 -25.01 -12.08 7.94
C THR A 324 -24.57 -12.74 9.25
N GLY A 325 -23.27 -12.98 9.45
CA GLY A 325 -22.72 -13.73 10.59
C GLY A 325 -22.14 -12.82 11.64
#